data_AF-A0A7T0WE92-F1
#
_entry.id   AF-A0A7T0WE92-F1
#
_cell.length_a   1.000
_cell.length_b   1.000
_cell.length_c   1.000
_cell.angle_alpha   90.00
_cell.angle_beta   90.00
_cell.angle_gamma   90.00
#
_symmetry.space_group_name_H-M   'P 1'
#
loop_
_entity.id
_entity.type
_entity.pdbx_description
1 polymer ?
#
loop_
_entity_poly.entity_id
_entity_poly.type
_entity_poly.pdbx_seq_one_letter_code
_entity_poly.pdbx_strand_id
1 'polypeptide(L)'
;MSHIQNHAENLQDMMGAIYGLADMLEKAGSGDTSEDEALMLSRFQRGCMVTAIKHLAGHADSLTDVIQEQEARKLTGAGGES
;
A
#
# COMPACT_ATOMS: atom_id res chain seq x y z
N MET A 1 7.41 -6.82 -20.65
CA MET A 1 7.55 -5.93 -19.48
C MET A 1 8.33 -6.67 -18.42
N SER A 2 9.30 -6.01 -17.78
CA SER A 2 10.12 -6.62 -16.72
C SER A 2 9.26 -6.94 -15.50
N HIS A 3 9.40 -8.13 -14.91
CA HIS A 3 8.67 -8.53 -13.68
C HIS A 3 8.82 -7.49 -12.55
N ILE A 4 9.94 -6.77 -12.51
CA ILE A 4 10.22 -5.75 -11.50
C ILE A 4 9.49 -4.44 -11.76
N GLN A 5 9.26 -4.05 -13.02
CA GLN A 5 8.43 -2.89 -13.33
C GLN A 5 7.00 -3.11 -12.85
N ASN A 6 6.49 -4.34 -13.03
CA ASN A 6 5.16 -4.71 -12.53
C ASN A 6 5.11 -4.69 -10.99
N HIS A 7 6.15 -5.16 -10.29
CA HIS A 7 6.20 -5.08 -8.83
C HIS A 7 6.27 -3.65 -8.29
N ALA A 8 7.02 -2.76 -8.95
CA ALA A 8 7.11 -1.35 -8.56
C ALA A 8 5.78 -0.60 -8.76
N GLU A 9 5.09 -0.83 -9.87
CA GLU A 9 3.76 -0.27 -10.15
C GLU A 9 2.74 -0.74 -9.08
N ASN A 10 2.73 -2.04 -8.79
CA ASN A 10 1.86 -2.59 -7.74
C ASN A 10 2.12 -1.97 -6.36
N LEU A 11 3.39 -1.74 -5.99
CA LEU A 11 3.73 -1.06 -4.73
C LEU A 11 3.23 0.39 -4.72
N GLN A 12 3.38 1.12 -5.83
CA GLN A 12 2.88 2.49 -5.94
C GLN A 12 1.36 2.56 -5.78
N ASP A 13 0.63 1.65 -6.43
CA ASP A 13 -0.83 1.58 -6.34
C ASP A 13 -1.28 1.24 -4.90
N MET A 14 -0.62 0.28 -4.25
CA MET A 14 -0.91 -0.08 -2.85
C MET A 14 -0.66 1.11 -1.91
N MET A 15 0.46 1.82 -2.08
CA MET A 15 0.77 2.99 -1.26
C MET A 15 -0.23 4.12 -1.50
N GLY A 16 -0.63 4.37 -2.74
CA GLY A 16 -1.67 5.35 -3.08
C GLY A 16 -3.00 5.04 -2.40
N ALA A 17 -3.42 3.76 -2.41
CA ALA A 17 -4.62 3.31 -1.73
C ALA A 17 -4.52 3.47 -0.20
N ILE A 18 -3.37 3.12 0.39
CA ILE A 18 -3.13 3.27 1.85
C ILE A 18 -3.25 4.74 2.26
N TYR A 19 -2.59 5.65 1.55
CA TYR A 19 -2.65 7.08 1.87
C TYR A 19 -4.05 7.66 1.67
N GLY A 20 -4.75 7.28 0.59
CA GLY A 20 -6.12 7.73 0.37
C GLY A 20 -7.08 7.25 1.46
N LEU A 21 -6.96 6.00 1.90
CA LEU A 21 -7.76 5.46 3.01
C LEU A 21 -7.43 6.13 4.35
N ALA A 22 -6.15 6.42 4.61
CA ALA A 22 -5.73 7.12 5.83
C ALA A 22 -6.26 8.57 5.87
N ASP A 23 -6.15 9.31 4.76
CA ASP A 23 -6.67 10.68 4.63
C ASP A 23 -8.20 10.71 4.85
N MET A 24 -8.95 9.76 4.30
CA MET A 24 -10.39 9.64 4.56
C MET A 24 -10.71 9.37 6.04
N LEU A 25 -9.88 8.58 6.73
CA LEU A 25 -10.04 8.34 8.17
C LEU A 25 -9.73 9.58 9.01
N GLU A 26 -8.70 10.34 8.64
CA GLU A 26 -8.33 11.59 9.31
C GLU A 26 -9.43 12.65 9.15
N LYS A 27 -9.92 12.85 7.92
CA LYS A 27 -11.01 13.79 7.60
C LYS A 27 -12.32 13.44 8.32
N ALA A 28 -12.61 12.16 8.50
CA ALA A 28 -13.78 11.72 9.24
C ALA A 28 -13.63 11.89 10.78
N GLY A 29 -12.41 12.02 11.29
CA GLY A 29 -12.11 12.17 12.71
C GLY A 29 -11.90 13.62 13.17
N SER A 30 -11.60 14.54 12.25
CA SER A 30 -11.16 15.90 12.58
C SER A 30 -12.26 16.86 13.05
N GLY A 31 -13.55 16.52 12.99
CA GLY A 31 -14.65 17.31 13.57
C GLY A 31 -14.88 18.72 12.98
N ASP A 32 -13.93 19.26 12.23
CA ASP A 32 -14.00 20.54 11.53
C ASP A 32 -14.69 20.39 10.19
N THR A 33 -16.00 20.24 10.22
CA THR A 33 -16.83 20.45 9.04
C THR A 33 -18.09 21.20 9.43
N SER A 34 -18.15 22.44 8.94
CA SER A 34 -19.38 23.15 8.61
C SER A 34 -20.46 22.17 8.15
N GLU A 35 -21.69 22.39 8.60
CA GLU A 35 -22.83 21.47 8.65
C GLU A 35 -23.24 20.78 7.33
N ASP A 36 -22.57 21.01 6.20
CA ASP A 36 -23.07 20.61 4.89
C ASP A 36 -22.48 19.34 4.26
N GLU A 37 -21.28 18.84 4.58
CA GLU A 37 -20.75 17.71 3.77
C GLU A 37 -19.62 16.84 4.36
N ALA A 38 -19.44 16.78 5.69
CA ALA A 38 -18.63 15.69 6.24
C ALA A 38 -19.35 14.36 6.06
N LEU A 39 -18.78 13.48 5.22
CA LEU A 39 -19.08 12.05 5.25
C LEU A 39 -18.72 11.51 6.64
N MET A 40 -19.70 11.52 7.54
CA MET A 40 -19.60 10.87 8.85
C MET A 40 -19.47 9.36 8.62
N LEU A 41 -18.23 8.88 8.55
CA LEU A 41 -17.96 7.46 8.44
C LEU A 41 -18.46 6.74 9.69
N SER A 42 -19.31 5.73 9.51
CA SER A 42 -19.72 4.86 10.61
C SER A 42 -18.54 4.08 11.20
N ARG A 43 -18.67 3.60 12.44
CA ARG A 43 -17.65 2.74 13.08
C ARG A 43 -17.32 1.51 12.23
N PHE A 44 -18.32 0.92 11.57
CA PHE A 44 -18.13 -0.22 10.68
C PHE A 44 -17.26 0.16 9.48
N GLN A 45 -17.60 1.24 8.76
CA GLN A 45 -16.83 1.72 7.61
C GLN A 45 -15.38 2.05 8.00
N ARG A 46 -15.16 2.73 9.13
CA ARG A 46 -13.81 2.98 9.65
C ARG A 46 -13.05 1.68 9.92
N GLY A 47 -13.71 0.69 10.52
CA GLY A 47 -13.15 -0.64 10.75
C GLY A 47 -12.76 -1.36 9.45
N CYS A 48 -13.59 -1.28 8.41
CA CYS A 48 -13.28 -1.82 7.08
C CYS A 48 -12.05 -1.13 6.46
N MET A 49 -11.97 0.20 6.51
CA MET A 49 -10.83 0.96 5.98
C MET A 49 -9.53 0.59 6.69
N VAL A 50 -9.53 0.54 8.03
CA VAL A 50 -8.35 0.12 8.82
C VAL A 50 -7.93 -1.31 8.45
N THR A 51 -8.89 -2.21 8.24
CA THR A 51 -8.58 -3.59 7.84
C THR A 51 -7.98 -3.65 6.44
N ALA A 52 -8.51 -2.87 5.49
CA ALA A 52 -7.96 -2.76 4.15
C ALA A 52 -6.53 -2.20 4.15
N ILE A 53 -6.27 -1.13 4.91
CA ILE A 53 -4.93 -0.56 5.08
C ILE A 53 -3.95 -1.63 5.58
N LYS A 54 -4.31 -2.39 6.63
CA LYS A 54 -3.46 -3.45 7.18
C LYS A 54 -3.17 -4.54 6.15
N HIS A 55 -4.18 -4.94 5.38
CA HIS A 55 -4.01 -5.96 4.36
C HIS A 55 -3.09 -5.49 3.22
N LEU A 56 -3.29 -4.26 2.74
CA LEU A 56 -2.44 -3.65 1.71
C LEU A 56 -1.01 -3.47 2.19
N ALA A 57 -0.81 -3.01 3.42
CA ALA A 57 0.52 -2.86 4.01
C ALA A 57 1.26 -4.21 4.13
N GLY A 58 0.58 -5.27 4.57
CA GLY A 58 1.17 -6.61 4.63
C GLY A 58 1.49 -7.17 3.25
N HIS A 59 0.68 -6.88 2.24
CA HIS A 59 0.97 -7.28 0.86
C HIS A 59 2.18 -6.51 0.29
N ALA A 60 2.28 -5.21 0.56
CA ALA A 60 3.43 -4.40 0.16
C ALA A 60 4.74 -4.89 0.81
N ASP A 61 4.69 -5.28 2.08
CA ASP A 61 5.82 -5.86 2.81
C ASP A 61 6.29 -7.17 2.15
N SER A 62 5.36 -8.11 1.93
CA SER A 62 5.66 -9.38 1.25
C SER A 62 6.19 -9.18 -0.17
N LEU A 63 5.68 -8.19 -0.91
CA LEU A 63 6.16 -7.90 -2.26
C LEU A 63 7.58 -7.32 -2.24
N THR A 64 7.92 -6.55 -1.20
CA THR A 64 9.26 -6.03 -0.98
C THR A 64 10.26 -7.16 -0.74
N ASP A 65 9.90 -8.17 0.06
CA ASP A 65 10.73 -9.36 0.28
C ASP A 65 11.02 -10.10 -1.03
N VAL A 66 9.99 -10.30 -1.87
CA VAL A 66 10.13 -10.96 -3.17
C VAL A 66 11.07 -10.17 -4.09
N ILE A 67 10.98 -8.84 -4.13
CA ILE A 67 11.87 -8.00 -4.92
C ILE A 67 13.31 -8.14 -4.42
N GLN A 68 13.53 -8.06 -3.10
CA GLN A 68 14.87 -8.21 -2.51
C GLN A 68 15.48 -9.58 -2.84
N GLU A 69 14.70 -10.65 -2.78
CA GLU A 69 15.13 -11.98 -3.15
C GLU A 69 15.50 -12.07 -4.65
N GLN A 70 14.68 -11.50 -5.53
CA GLN A 70 14.96 -11.45 -6.97
C GLN A 70 16.25 -10.67 -7.28
N GLU A 71 16.46 -9.53 -6.63
CA GLU A 71 17.66 -8.72 -6.78
C GLU A 71 18.91 -9.45 -6.24
N ALA A 72 18.80 -10.13 -5.10
CA ALA A 72 19.89 -10.95 -4.56
C ALA A 72 20.28 -12.09 -5.53
N ARG A 73 19.30 -12.79 -6.11
CA ARG A 73 19.54 -13.87 -7.08
C ARG A 73 20.25 -13.37 -8.34
N LYS A 74 19.91 -12.18 -8.84
CA LYS A 74 20.60 -11.56 -9.99
C LYS A 74 22.06 -11.26 -9.70
N LEU A 75 22.36 -10.72 -8.51
CA LEU A 75 23.72 -10.42 -8.09
C LEU A 75 24.57 -11.69 -7.96
N THR A 76 23.98 -12.80 -7.50
CA THR A 76 24.67 -14.09 -7.40
C THR A 76 24.79 -14.84 -8.72
N GLY A 77 23.86 -14.64 -9.67
CA GLY A 77 23.85 -15.30 -10.97
C GLY A 77 24.79 -14.68 -12.02
N ALA A 78 25.21 -13.43 -11.83
CA ALA A 78 26.11 -12.72 -12.74
C ALA A 78 27.60 -13.11 -12.58
N GLY A 79 27.94 -14.06 -11.70
CA GLY A 79 29.31 -14.49 -11.42
C GLY A 79 29.75 -15.79 -12.11
N GLY A 80 28.95 -16.33 -13.04
CA GLY A 80 29.14 -17.67 -13.62
C GLY A 80 29.59 -17.73 -15.07
N GLU A 81 30.11 -16.63 -15.65
CA GLU A 81 30.68 -16.63 -17.00
C GLU A 81 32.10 -16.05 -16.95
N SER A 82 33.09 -16.92 -16.76
CA SER A 82 34.51 -16.70 -17.05
C SER A 82 35.15 -18.03 -17.41
#